data_AF-T1CQK0-F1
#
_entry.id   AF-T1CQK0-F1
#
_cell.length_a   1.000
_cell.length_b   1.000
_cell.length_c   1.000
_cell.angle_alpha   90.00
_cell.angle_beta   90.00
_cell.angle_gamma   90.00
#
_symmetry.space_group_name_H-M   'P 1'
#
loop_
_entity.id
_entity.type
_entity.pdbx_description
1 polymer ?
#
loop_
_entity_poly.entity_id
_entity_poly.type
_entity_poly.pdbx_seq_one_letter_code
_entity_poly.pdbx_strand_id
1 'polypeptide(L)' 'MGIVTAVHAEKSDHDQPVNIEADRMTADDAKKVSYFEGSVVLTQGTIHLTADHMTVREDPEGMKYASAFGNPVTFRQ' A
#
# COMPACT_ATOMS: atom_id res chain seq x y z
N MET A 1 -29.37 -10.42 -17.48
CA MET A 1 -27.93 -10.73 -17.50
C MET A 1 -27.29 -9.97 -16.37
N GLY A 2 -26.71 -10.66 -15.38
CA GLY A 2 -26.06 -10.02 -14.25
C GLY A 2 -24.86 -10.87 -13.87
N ILE A 3 -23.68 -10.47 -14.32
CA ILE A 3 -22.43 -11.04 -13.83
C ILE A 3 -21.82 -10.02 -12.89
N VAL A 4 -21.96 -10.28 -11.60
CA VAL A 4 -21.25 -9.56 -10.55
C VAL A 4 -19.86 -10.18 -10.47
N THR A 5 -18.93 -9.72 -11.29
CA THR A 5 -17.51 -10.12 -11.22
C THR A 5 -16.80 -9.31 -10.14
N ALA A 6 -17.18 -9.51 -8.88
CA ALA A 6 -16.55 -8.82 -7.74
C ALA A 6 -15.44 -9.63 -7.06
N VAL A 7 -15.18 -10.88 -7.50
CA VAL A 7 -14.34 -11.84 -6.73
C VAL A 7 -13.00 -12.15 -7.40
N HIS A 8 -12.75 -11.70 -8.64
CA HIS A 8 -11.49 -11.93 -9.35
C HIS A 8 -10.54 -10.73 -9.41
N ALA A 9 -10.98 -9.53 -9.03
CA ALA A 9 -10.11 -8.35 -8.99
C ALA A 9 -9.07 -8.50 -7.86
N GLU A 10 -9.51 -8.81 -6.63
CA GLU A 10 -8.65 -8.88 -5.45
C GLU A 10 -7.42 -9.81 -5.61
N LYS A 11 -7.61 -10.97 -6.25
CA LYS A 11 -6.50 -11.89 -6.55
C LYS A 11 -5.55 -11.36 -7.61
N SER A 12 -6.08 -10.74 -8.66
CA SER A 12 -5.25 -10.20 -9.74
C SER A 12 -4.48 -8.97 -9.31
N ASP A 13 -5.04 -8.16 -8.39
CA ASP A 13 -4.38 -6.98 -7.84
C ASP A 13 -3.22 -7.35 -6.89
N HIS A 14 -3.31 -8.47 -6.17
CA HIS A 14 -2.21 -8.96 -5.32
C HIS A 14 -0.92 -9.27 -6.10
N ASP A 15 -1.04 -9.71 -7.35
CA ASP A 15 0.12 -10.00 -8.21
C ASP A 15 0.71 -8.74 -8.88
N GLN A 16 0.02 -7.59 -8.79
CA GLN A 16 0.50 -6.35 -9.39
C GLN A 16 1.60 -5.69 -8.55
N PRO A 17 2.53 -4.96 -9.19
CA PRO A 17 3.59 -4.25 -8.46
C PRO A 17 2.99 -3.18 -7.53
N VAL A 18 3.53 -3.10 -6.31
CA VAL A 18 3.21 -2.03 -5.36
C VAL A 18 4.01 -0.79 -5.72
N ASN A 19 3.32 0.32 -5.97
CA ASN A 19 3.93 1.63 -6.15
C ASN A 19 3.56 2.55 -4.99
N ILE A 20 4.53 3.28 -4.44
CA ILE A 20 4.32 4.20 -3.33
C ILE A 20 4.93 5.54 -3.70
N GLU A 21 4.10 6.57 -3.73
CA GLU A 21 4.50 7.96 -3.94
C GLU A 21 4.34 8.73 -2.63
N ALA A 22 5.33 9.57 -2.29
CA ALA A 22 5.33 10.39 -1.09
C ALA A 22 6.30 11.57 -1.26
N ASP A 23 6.14 12.61 -0.44
CA ASP A 23 7.05 13.76 -0.43
C ASP A 23 8.42 13.37 0.15
N ARG A 24 8.44 12.48 1.14
CA ARG A 24 9.66 12.00 1.79
C ARG A 24 9.61 10.50 2.03
N MET A 25 10.74 9.84 1.80
CA MET A 25 10.98 8.45 2.15
C MET A 25 12.22 8.34 3.04
N THR A 26 12.10 7.58 4.12
CA THR A 26 13.22 7.18 4.99
C THR A 26 13.24 5.67 5.12
N ALA A 27 14.34 5.03 4.74
CA ALA A 27 14.52 3.59 4.93
C ALA A 27 15.42 3.30 6.13
N ASP A 28 14.97 2.39 7.00
CA ASP A 28 15.75 1.80 8.08
C ASP A 28 16.00 0.32 7.73
N ASP A 29 17.08 0.07 6.99
CA ASP A 29 17.47 -1.28 6.54
C ASP A 29 17.77 -2.23 7.70
N ALA A 30 18.24 -1.70 8.84
CA ALA A 30 18.52 -2.49 10.03
C ALA A 30 17.23 -3.07 10.62
N LYS A 31 16.13 -2.31 10.56
CA LYS A 31 14.81 -2.76 11.01
C LYS A 31 13.94 -3.35 9.90
N LYS A 32 14.37 -3.25 8.64
CA LYS A 32 13.57 -3.60 7.45
C LYS A 32 12.25 -2.82 7.41
N VAL A 33 12.31 -1.52 7.74
CA VAL A 33 11.14 -0.63 7.73
C VAL A 33 11.42 0.60 6.87
N SER A 34 10.49 0.93 5.99
CA SER A 34 10.46 2.15 5.20
C SER A 34 9.33 3.05 5.70
N TYR A 35 9.64 4.31 5.95
CA TYR A 35 8.71 5.35 6.39
C TYR A 35 8.49 6.32 5.23
N PHE A 36 7.24 6.56 4.89
CA PHE A 36 6.78 7.47 3.86
C PHE A 36 5.97 8.57 4.53
N GLU A 37 6.25 9.82 4.19
CA GLU A 37 5.63 10.99 4.82
C GLU A 37 5.31 12.04 3.77
N GLY A 38 4.17 12.70 3.96
CA GLY A 38 3.68 13.76 3.06
C GLY A 38 2.98 13.18 1.83
N SER A 39 1.68 13.45 1.74
CA SER A 39 0.82 13.10 0.61
C SER A 39 1.05 11.68 0.07
N VAL A 40 1.02 10.68 0.96
CA VAL A 40 1.38 9.32 0.61
C VAL A 40 0.28 8.65 -0.21
N VAL A 41 0.65 8.06 -1.34
CA VAL A 41 -0.25 7.32 -2.23
C VAL A 41 0.34 5.95 -2.52
N LEU A 42 -0.36 4.90 -2.12
CA LEU A 42 -0.06 3.52 -2.48
C LEU A 42 -1.00 3.07 -3.58
N THR A 43 -0.44 2.54 -4.66
CA THR A 43 -1.21 1.96 -5.77
C THR A 43 -0.76 0.52 -6.02
N GLN A 44 -1.73 -0.40 -6.13
CA GLN A 44 -1.48 -1.80 -6.45
C GLN A 44 -2.63 -2.34 -7.29
N GLY A 45 -2.46 -2.37 -8.61
CA GLY A 45 -3.55 -2.68 -9.51
C GLY A 45 -4.70 -1.68 -9.42
N THR A 46 -5.91 -2.13 -9.06
CA THR A 46 -7.04 -1.23 -8.81
C THR A 46 -7.04 -0.64 -7.41
N ILE A 47 -6.20 -1.15 -6.50
CA ILE A 47 -6.08 -0.65 -5.13
C ILE A 47 -5.40 0.71 -5.14
N HIS A 48 -6.03 1.67 -4.47
CA HIS A 48 -5.54 3.02 -4.27
C HIS A 48 -5.75 3.42 -2.80
N LEU A 49 -4.66 3.63 -2.08
CA LEU A 49 -4.67 4.05 -0.69
C LEU A 49 -3.99 5.40 -0.55
N THR A 50 -4.61 6.35 0.13
CA THR A 50 -4.01 7.65 0.43
C THR A 50 -3.93 7.91 1.92
N ALA A 51 -2.84 8.52 2.37
CA ALA A 51 -2.57 8.82 3.77
C ALA A 51 -1.58 9.97 3.93
N ASP A 52 -1.47 10.52 5.14
CA ASP A 52 -0.47 11.54 5.46
C ASP A 52 0.91 10.90 5.68
N HIS A 53 0.93 9.73 6.32
CA HIS A 53 2.12 8.94 6.61
C HIS A 53 1.84 7.45 6.37
N MET A 54 2.85 6.69 5.94
CA MET A 54 2.77 5.25 5.78
C MET A 54 4.07 4.58 6.19
N THR A 55 3.99 3.41 6.81
CA THR A 55 5.15 2.58 7.14
C THR A 55 5.03 1.23 6.46
N VAL A 56 6.04 0.83 5.71
CA VAL A 56 6.14 -0.49 5.10
C VAL A 56 7.21 -1.27 5.82
N ARG A 57 6.86 -2.41 6.40
CA ARG A 57 7.79 -3.33 7.05
C ARG A 57 7.83 -4.65 6.31
N GLU A 58 9.03 -5.21 6.18
CA GLU A 58 9.21 -6.59 5.75
C GLU A 58 9.55 -7.46 6.97
N ASP A 59 8.84 -8.58 7.11
CA ASP A 59 9.14 -9.61 8.11
C ASP A 59 10.16 -10.64 7.57
N PRO A 60 10.73 -11.49 8.44
CA PRO A 60 11.77 -12.45 8.02
C PRO A 60 11.31 -13.47 6.97
N GLU A 61 10.00 -13.65 6.79
CA GLU A 61 9.40 -14.53 5.78
C GLU A 61 9.27 -13.83 4.42
N GLY A 62 9.61 -12.54 4.34
CA GLY A 62 9.53 -11.72 3.14
C GLY A 62 8.14 -11.14 2.88
N MET A 63 7.22 -11.25 3.83
CA MET A 63 5.91 -10.61 3.73
C MET A 63 6.05 -9.11 4.00
N LYS A 64 5.23 -8.30 3.32
CA LYS A 64 5.27 -6.85 3.42
C LYS A 64 3.99 -6.35 4.06
N TYR A 65 4.13 -5.61 5.15
CA TYR A 65 3.03 -4.96 5.85
C TYR A 65 3.10 -3.45 5.66
N ALA A 66 2.07 -2.87 5.05
CA ALA A 66 1.87 -1.43 4.98
C ALA A 66 0.89 -0.98 6.07
N SER A 67 1.27 0.02 6.86
CA SER A 67 0.40 0.69 7.83
C SER A 67 0.30 2.16 7.49
N ALA A 68 -0.91 2.65 7.25
CA ALA A 68 -1.17 4.00 6.81
C ALA A 68 -1.86 4.81 7.92
N PHE A 69 -1.45 6.06 8.08
CA PHE A 69 -1.93 6.97 9.11
C PHE A 69 -2.23 8.33 8.48
N GLY A 70 -3.35 8.92 8.84
CA GLY A 70 -3.74 10.23 8.32
C GLY A 70 -5.15 10.63 8.71
N ASN A 71 -5.53 11.87 8.40
CA ASN A 71 -6.84 12.42 8.66
C ASN A 71 -7.41 13.07 7.39
N PRO A 72 -8.09 12.35 6.47
CA PRO A 72 -8.47 10.93 6.52
C PRO A 72 -7.48 9.99 5.80
N VAL A 73 -7.47 8.72 6.19
CA VAL A 73 -6.94 7.63 5.33
C VAL A 73 -8.06 7.18 4.40
N THR A 74 -7.80 7.13 3.09
CA THR A 74 -8.77 6.62 2.12
C THR A 74 -8.27 5.35 1.46
N PHE A 75 -9.18 4.42 1.19
CA PHE A 75 -8.90 3.17 0.49
C PHE A 75 -9.97 2.95 -0.57
N ARG A 76 -9.54 2.59 -1.78
CA ARG A 76 -10.39 2.28 -2.93
C ARG A 76 -9.84 1.06 -3.65
N GLN A 77 -10.71 0.16 -4.12
CA GLN A 77 -10.40 -1.04 -4.91
C GLN A 77 -11.38 -1.18 -6.06
#